data_AF-A0A848N3G8-F1
#
_entry.id   AF-A0A848N3G8-F1
#
_cell.length_a   1.000
_cell.length_b   1.000
_cell.length_c   1.000
_cell.angle_alpha   90.00
_cell.angle_beta   90.00
_cell.angle_gamma   90.00
#
_symmetry.space_group_name_H-M   'P 1'
#
loop_
_entity.id
_entity.type
_entity.pdbx_description
1 polymer ?
#
loop_
_entity_poly.entity_id
_entity_poly.type
_entity_poly.pdbx_seq_one_letter_code
_entity_poly.pdbx_strand_id
1 'polypeptide(L)'
;MNEIFESNRNFKMWAYTVSHSSLILRSEMRYPDQDDSENYQYNIDLEFLTVQYINIPSTFKTLRIREITEKELSQEIDRDLLMYGMKIFELQTNGNKYYIISGSLLIAKNIWHNEDRIFNYNANLKHDEIIFSTK
;
A
#
# COMPACT_ATOMS: atom_id res chain seq x y z
N MET A 1 -9.83 17.41 -0.76
CA MET A 1 -9.48 16.10 -0.20
C MET A 1 -9.44 15.13 -1.36
N ASN A 2 -8.31 14.44 -1.57
CA ASN A 2 -8.14 13.55 -2.71
C ASN A 2 -8.13 12.11 -2.23
N GLU A 3 -9.23 11.40 -2.50
CA GLU A 3 -9.22 9.94 -2.45
C GLU A 3 -8.26 9.42 -3.52
N ILE A 4 -7.38 8.50 -3.13
CA ILE A 4 -6.34 7.94 -4.00
C ILE A 4 -6.79 6.59 -4.56
N PHE A 5 -7.37 5.75 -3.69
CA PHE A 5 -7.68 4.37 -4.03
C PHE A 5 -8.78 3.81 -3.13
N GLU A 6 -9.67 2.99 -3.71
CA GLU A 6 -10.65 2.19 -2.99
C GLU A 6 -10.69 0.77 -3.56
N SER A 7 -10.79 -0.23 -2.68
CA SER A 7 -10.97 -1.62 -3.08
C SER A 7 -11.72 -2.42 -2.01
N ASN A 8 -12.57 -3.34 -2.49
CA ASN A 8 -13.26 -4.33 -1.66
C ASN A 8 -12.46 -5.64 -1.50
N ARG A 9 -11.21 -5.69 -1.98
CA ARG A 9 -10.34 -6.87 -1.82
C ARG A 9 -9.68 -6.88 -0.45
N ASN A 10 -9.30 -8.07 0.01
CA ASN A 10 -8.50 -8.22 1.21
C ASN A 10 -7.04 -7.83 0.92
N PHE A 11 -6.46 -7.01 1.78
CA PHE A 11 -5.03 -6.68 1.74
C PHE A 11 -4.34 -7.23 2.98
N LYS A 12 -3.09 -7.63 2.85
CA LYS A 12 -2.22 -7.98 3.97
C LYS A 12 -0.88 -7.28 3.87
N MET A 13 -0.26 -7.03 5.02
CA MET A 13 1.15 -6.66 5.06
C MET A 13 1.95 -7.82 4.49
N TRP A 14 2.56 -7.59 3.33
CA TRP A 14 3.30 -8.61 2.59
C TRP A 14 4.76 -8.63 3.00
N ALA A 15 5.39 -7.46 3.00
CA ALA A 15 6.79 -7.30 3.37
C ALA A 15 7.02 -5.92 3.97
N TYR A 16 7.93 -5.85 4.94
CA TYR A 16 8.51 -4.60 5.41
C TYR A 16 10.03 -4.77 5.49
N THR A 17 10.76 -3.94 4.77
CA THR A 17 12.23 -3.98 4.72
C THR A 17 12.79 -2.75 5.42
N VAL A 18 13.35 -2.96 6.63
CA VAL A 18 13.88 -1.88 7.48
C VAL A 18 15.00 -1.10 6.79
N SER A 19 15.94 -1.78 6.12
CA SER A 19 17.11 -1.14 5.49
C SER A 19 16.75 -0.19 4.35
N HIS A 20 15.55 -0.30 3.79
CA HIS A 20 15.05 0.52 2.70
C HIS A 20 13.81 1.32 3.09
N SER A 21 13.38 1.24 4.36
CA SER A 21 12.13 1.80 4.87
C SER A 21 10.97 1.58 3.89
N SER A 22 10.81 0.35 3.41
CA SER A 22 9.85 0.01 2.36
C SER A 22 8.81 -0.96 2.89
N LEU A 23 7.53 -0.63 2.69
CA LEU A 23 6.38 -1.44 3.07
C LEU A 23 5.58 -1.82 1.82
N ILE A 24 5.23 -3.08 1.70
CA ILE A 24 4.33 -3.59 0.66
C ILE A 24 3.07 -4.13 1.34
N LEU A 25 1.92 -3.56 0.97
CA LEU A 25 0.62 -4.19 1.21
C LEU A 25 0.16 -4.85 -0.08
N ARG A 26 -0.33 -6.08 0.01
CA ARG A 26 -0.74 -6.86 -1.15
C ARG A 26 -2.14 -7.40 -0.98
N SER A 27 -2.94 -7.23 -2.02
CA SER A 27 -4.10 -8.07 -2.29
C SER A 27 -3.71 -9.13 -3.31
N GLU A 28 -3.86 -10.40 -2.94
CA GLU A 28 -3.40 -11.52 -3.75
C GLU A 28 -4.38 -11.84 -4.89
N MET A 29 -3.82 -12.21 -6.02
CA MET A 29 -4.51 -12.88 -7.11
C MET A 29 -5.00 -14.25 -6.64
N ARG A 30 -6.05 -14.74 -7.29
CA ARG A 30 -6.54 -16.10 -7.15
C ARG A 30 -6.32 -16.80 -8.49
N TYR A 31 -5.92 -18.06 -8.41
CA TYR A 31 -5.76 -18.86 -9.62
C TYR A 31 -7.13 -19.23 -10.20
N PRO A 32 -7.23 -19.48 -11.52
CA PRO A 32 -8.52 -19.81 -12.16
C PRO A 32 -9.23 -21.03 -11.55
N ASP A 33 -8.48 -21.96 -10.95
CA ASP A 33 -9.03 -23.12 -10.23
C ASP A 33 -9.55 -22.80 -8.83
N GLN A 34 -9.34 -21.57 -8.34
CA GLN A 34 -9.75 -21.09 -7.01
C GLN A 34 -10.90 -20.08 -7.06
N ASP A 35 -11.02 -19.31 -8.15
CA ASP A 35 -12.05 -18.28 -8.31
C ASP A 35 -12.16 -17.84 -9.78
N ASP A 36 -13.39 -17.86 -10.33
CA ASP A 36 -13.69 -17.41 -11.70
C ASP A 36 -13.88 -15.88 -11.80
N SER A 37 -13.76 -15.14 -10.69
CA SER A 37 -13.91 -13.68 -10.71
C SER A 37 -12.73 -12.98 -11.37
N GLU A 38 -12.99 -12.25 -12.47
CA GLU A 38 -12.01 -11.39 -13.14
C GLU A 38 -11.30 -10.40 -12.20
N ASN A 39 -11.95 -10.01 -11.10
CA ASN A 39 -11.40 -9.07 -10.11
C ASN A 39 -10.18 -9.60 -9.34
N TYR A 40 -9.91 -10.91 -9.41
CA TYR A 40 -8.81 -11.57 -8.69
C TYR A 40 -7.75 -12.16 -9.61
N GLN A 41 -7.75 -11.87 -10.92
CA GLN A 41 -6.74 -12.40 -11.85
C GLN A 41 -5.35 -11.74 -11.73
N TYR A 42 -5.18 -10.76 -10.85
CA TYR A 42 -3.94 -10.01 -10.63
C TYR A 42 -3.77 -9.63 -9.16
N ASN A 43 -2.53 -9.48 -8.71
CA ASN A 43 -2.19 -8.86 -7.43
C ASN A 43 -2.44 -7.35 -7.52
N ILE A 44 -2.81 -6.73 -6.41
CA ILE A 44 -2.71 -5.28 -6.24
C ILE A 44 -1.67 -5.02 -5.17
N ASP A 45 -0.59 -4.34 -5.54
CA ASP A 45 0.50 -3.98 -4.65
C ASP A 45 0.44 -2.48 -4.34
N LEU A 46 0.54 -2.16 -3.06
CA LEU A 46 0.69 -0.81 -2.55
C LEU A 46 2.08 -0.73 -1.94
N GLU A 47 2.93 0.04 -2.58
CA GLU A 47 4.33 0.21 -2.20
C GLU A 47 4.51 1.57 -1.58
N PHE A 48 4.83 1.57 -0.29
CA PHE A 48 5.23 2.76 0.44
C PHE A 48 6.75 2.78 0.55
N LEU A 49 7.38 3.86 0.10
CA LEU A 49 8.84 4.02 0.17
C LEU A 49 9.21 5.16 1.12
N THR A 50 10.37 5.03 1.76
CA THR A 50 10.85 5.99 2.77
C THR A 50 9.83 6.14 3.91
N VAL A 51 9.35 5.01 4.42
CA VAL A 51 8.37 4.94 5.52
C VAL A 51 9.00 5.37 6.83
N GLN A 52 8.36 6.33 7.51
CA GLN A 52 8.75 6.84 8.83
C GLN A 52 7.81 6.37 9.94
N TYR A 53 6.56 6.05 9.60
CA TYR A 53 5.56 5.63 10.58
C TYR A 53 4.58 4.63 9.99
N ILE A 54 4.23 3.62 10.79
CA ILE A 54 3.25 2.59 10.46
C ILE A 54 2.36 2.38 11.68
N ASN A 55 1.07 2.66 11.54
CA ASN A 55 0.04 2.25 12.49
C ASN A 55 -1.13 1.66 11.73
N ILE A 56 -0.98 0.39 11.37
CA ILE A 56 -1.94 -0.37 10.56
C ILE A 56 -2.12 -1.78 11.14
N PRO A 57 -3.27 -2.44 10.91
CA PRO A 57 -3.40 -3.86 11.16
C PRO A 57 -2.58 -4.65 10.12
N SER A 58 -2.27 -5.90 10.44
CA SER A 58 -1.59 -6.80 9.48
C SER A 58 -2.48 -7.17 8.28
N THR A 59 -3.80 -6.98 8.38
CA THR A 59 -4.78 -7.31 7.34
C THR A 59 -5.93 -6.31 7.27
N PHE A 60 -6.43 -6.07 6.06
CA PHE A 60 -7.58 -5.24 5.75
C PHE A 60 -8.60 -6.04 4.94
N LYS A 61 -9.89 -5.96 5.26
CA LYS A 61 -10.95 -6.65 4.48
C LYS A 61 -11.43 -5.84 3.27
N THR A 62 -11.41 -4.54 3.44
CA THR A 62 -11.63 -3.50 2.43
C THR A 62 -10.60 -2.41 2.69
N LEU A 63 -10.29 -1.61 1.68
CA LEU A 63 -9.27 -0.57 1.83
C LEU A 63 -9.69 0.69 1.07
N ARG A 64 -9.74 1.81 1.78
CA ARG A 64 -9.74 3.16 1.19
C ARG A 64 -8.50 3.89 1.60
N ILE A 65 -7.92 4.66 0.67
CA ILE A 65 -6.71 5.43 0.89
C ILE A 65 -6.96 6.86 0.43
N ARG A 66 -6.53 7.78 1.28
CA ARG A 66 -6.47 9.20 0.95
C ARG A 66 -5.18 9.80 1.48
N GLU A 67 -4.65 10.77 0.74
CA GLU A 67 -3.60 11.65 1.27
C GLU A 67 -4.29 12.77 2.06
N ILE A 68 -3.85 12.95 3.30
CA ILE A 68 -4.40 13.97 4.21
C ILE A 68 -3.34 15.02 4.56
N THR A 69 -3.80 16.16 5.05
CA THR A 69 -2.90 17.22 5.53
C THR A 69 -2.53 17.01 7.00
N GLU A 70 -1.45 17.66 7.44
CA GLU A 70 -1.03 17.68 8.85
C GLU A 70 -2.16 18.12 9.80
N LYS A 71 -3.06 19.01 9.36
CA LYS A 71 -4.20 19.49 10.14
C LYS A 71 -5.22 18.40 10.45
N GLU A 72 -5.27 17.35 9.63
CA GLU A 72 -6.18 16.21 9.78
C GLU A 72 -5.54 15.04 10.54
N LEU A 73 -4.23 15.06 10.76
CA LEU A 73 -3.51 14.01 11.47
C LEU A 73 -3.92 13.97 12.95
N SER A 74 -4.06 12.76 13.50
CA SER A 74 -4.31 12.58 14.93
C SER A 74 -3.27 13.32 15.78
N GLN A 75 -3.70 14.00 16.84
CA GLN A 75 -2.81 14.73 17.76
C GLN A 75 -1.85 13.81 18.52
N GLU A 76 -2.11 12.50 18.54
CA GLU A 76 -1.26 11.50 19.17
C GLU A 76 -0.04 11.12 18.33
N ILE A 77 -0.04 11.46 17.03
CA ILE A 77 1.08 11.15 16.13
C ILE A 77 2.06 12.33 16.14
N ASP A 78 3.32 12.02 16.40
CA ASP A 78 4.40 13.01 16.41
C ASP A 78 4.55 13.68 15.03
N ARG A 79 4.49 15.02 15.03
CA ARG A 79 4.57 15.83 13.80
C ARG A 79 6.00 15.95 13.28
N ASP A 80 7.00 15.67 14.10
CA ASP A 80 8.40 15.63 13.65
C ASP A 80 8.63 14.52 12.60
N LEU A 81 7.72 13.53 12.53
CA LEU A 81 7.71 12.50 11.48
C LEU A 81 7.38 13.06 10.07
N LEU A 82 6.87 14.29 9.99
CA LEU A 82 6.48 14.96 8.74
C LEU A 82 7.62 15.75 8.08
N MET A 83 8.82 15.73 8.66
CA MET A 83 9.99 16.43 8.12
C MET A 83 10.35 15.96 6.70
N TYR A 84 11.04 16.82 5.94
CA TYR A 84 11.56 16.49 4.60
C TYR A 84 10.50 16.16 3.54
N GLY A 85 9.27 16.68 3.69
CA GLY A 85 8.22 16.54 2.68
C GLY A 85 7.53 15.19 2.68
N MET A 86 7.51 14.50 3.83
CA MET A 86 6.75 13.26 3.98
C MET A 86 5.25 13.50 3.76
N LYS A 87 4.60 12.46 3.25
CA LYS A 87 3.15 12.43 2.98
C LYS A 87 2.45 11.59 4.03
N ILE A 88 1.21 11.95 4.32
CA ILE A 88 0.35 11.26 5.28
C ILE A 88 -0.72 10.50 4.50
N PHE A 89 -0.67 9.18 4.58
CA PHE A 89 -1.69 8.31 4.01
C PHE A 89 -2.60 7.82 5.13
N GLU A 90 -3.87 8.21 5.07
CA GLU A 90 -4.91 7.62 5.91
C GLU A 90 -5.50 6.41 5.20
N LEU A 91 -5.43 5.25 5.86
CA LEU A 91 -6.01 4.00 5.41
C LEU A 91 -7.27 3.73 6.22
N GLN A 92 -8.36 3.39 5.56
CA GLN A 92 -9.63 3.06 6.22
C GLN A 92 -10.08 1.64 5.90
N THR A 93 -10.52 0.93 6.95
CA THR A 93 -11.19 -0.37 6.81
C THR A 93 -12.22 -0.56 7.92
N ASN A 94 -13.42 -1.04 7.58
CA ASN A 94 -14.52 -1.26 8.54
C ASN A 94 -14.79 -0.07 9.48
N GLY A 95 -14.71 1.17 8.95
CA GLY A 95 -14.91 2.40 9.73
C GLY A 95 -13.74 2.83 10.61
N ASN A 96 -12.69 2.02 10.75
CA ASN A 96 -11.48 2.37 11.50
C ASN A 96 -10.48 3.10 10.60
N LYS A 97 -9.74 4.05 11.19
CA LYS A 97 -8.72 4.85 10.53
C LYS A 97 -7.33 4.45 11.02
N TYR A 98 -6.40 4.39 10.09
CA TYR A 98 -5.02 3.99 10.27
C TYR A 98 -4.12 4.93 9.48
N TYR A 99 -2.84 5.01 9.84
CA TYR A 99 -1.94 6.00 9.28
C TYR A 99 -0.60 5.39 8.87
N ILE A 100 -0.11 5.80 7.70
CA ILE A 100 1.26 5.57 7.25
C ILE A 100 1.84 6.94 6.88
N ILE A 101 3.03 7.24 7.41
CA ILE A 101 3.82 8.40 6.98
C ILE A 101 4.97 7.88 6.13
N SER A 102 5.04 8.33 4.88
CA SER A 102 6.08 7.88 3.94
C SER A 102 6.35 8.92 2.86
N GLY A 103 7.49 8.81 2.20
CA GLY A 103 7.89 9.73 1.13
C GLY A 103 7.06 9.56 -0.14
N SER A 104 6.66 8.32 -0.47
CA SER A 104 5.88 8.04 -1.67
C SER A 104 4.97 6.82 -1.52
N LEU A 105 3.95 6.78 -2.38
CA LEU A 105 3.04 5.64 -2.57
C LEU A 105 2.93 5.34 -4.06
N LEU A 106 3.17 4.08 -4.42
CA LEU A 106 2.85 3.52 -5.72
C LEU A 106 1.79 2.42 -5.57
N ILE A 107 0.79 2.42 -6.45
CA ILE A 107 -0.26 1.40 -6.52
C ILE A 107 -0.23 0.80 -7.91
N ALA A 108 -0.08 -0.51 -7.99
CA ALA A 108 0.03 -1.21 -9.26
C ALA A 108 -0.67 -2.58 -9.25
N LYS A 109 -1.13 -2.98 -10.43
CA LYS A 109 -1.55 -4.37 -10.70
C LYS A 109 -0.38 -5.15 -11.25
N ASN A 110 -0.30 -6.42 -10.85
CA ASN A 110 0.75 -7.29 -11.31
C ASN A 110 0.26 -8.75 -11.37
N ILE A 111 0.66 -9.50 -12.39
CA ILE A 111 0.35 -10.92 -12.57
C ILE A 111 1.64 -11.71 -12.36
N TRP A 112 1.78 -12.34 -11.19
CA TRP A 112 2.98 -13.09 -10.82
C TRP A 112 2.67 -14.57 -10.74
N HIS A 113 2.95 -15.32 -11.81
CA HIS A 113 2.69 -16.76 -11.81
C HIS A 113 3.72 -17.56 -10.98
N ASN A 114 4.99 -17.15 -10.92
CA ASN A 114 6.07 -17.93 -10.30
C ASN A 114 7.20 -17.09 -9.69
N GLU A 115 7.01 -15.78 -9.47
CA GLU A 115 8.08 -14.89 -9.00
C GLU A 115 7.82 -14.38 -7.58
N ASP A 116 8.83 -14.47 -6.72
CA ASP A 116 8.81 -13.90 -5.38
C ASP A 116 9.59 -12.56 -5.37
N ARG A 117 8.83 -11.46 -5.29
CA ARG A 117 9.36 -10.08 -5.33
C ARG A 117 10.40 -9.79 -4.26
N ILE A 118 10.41 -10.54 -3.15
CA ILE A 118 11.31 -10.28 -2.02
C ILE A 118 12.78 -10.57 -2.39
N PHE A 119 13.04 -11.47 -3.35
CA PHE A 119 14.39 -11.97 -3.63
C PHE A 119 15.01 -11.45 -4.93
N ASN A 120 14.27 -10.75 -5.79
CA ASN A 120 14.77 -10.29 -7.09
C ASN A 120 14.95 -8.76 -7.16
N TYR A 121 15.89 -8.24 -6.35
CA TYR A 121 16.22 -6.81 -6.25
C TYR A 121 16.67 -6.17 -7.59
N ASN A 122 17.19 -6.99 -8.53
CA ASN A 122 17.68 -6.55 -9.84
C ASN A 122 16.62 -6.62 -10.94
N ALA A 123 15.46 -7.22 -10.67
CA ALA A 123 14.31 -7.00 -11.53
C ALA A 123 13.88 -5.56 -11.28
N ASN A 124 14.18 -4.67 -12.23
CA ASN A 124 13.38 -3.46 -12.42
C ASN A 124 11.94 -3.93 -12.69
N LEU A 125 11.21 -4.26 -11.63
CA LEU A 125 9.92 -4.95 -11.65
C LEU A 125 8.95 -4.04 -12.39
N LYS A 126 8.85 -4.25 -13.69
CA LYS A 126 7.85 -3.60 -14.52
C LYS A 126 6.52 -4.00 -13.94
N HIS A 127 5.77 -3.01 -13.50
CA HIS A 127 4.37 -3.19 -13.22
C HIS A 127 3.62 -3.47 -14.52
N ASP A 128 2.70 -4.42 -14.50
CA ASP A 128 1.81 -4.63 -15.64
C ASP A 128 0.93 -3.38 -15.85
N GLU A 129 0.46 -2.77 -14.76
CA GLU A 129 -0.32 -1.53 -14.79
C GLU A 129 -0.04 -0.69 -13.54
N ILE A 130 0.36 0.57 -13.71
CA ILE A 130 0.42 1.54 -12.61
C ILE A 130 -0.93 2.25 -12.52
N ILE A 131 -1.62 2.07 -11.38
CA ILE A 131 -2.89 2.73 -11.07
C ILE A 131 -2.64 4.15 -10.56
N PHE A 132 -1.64 4.30 -9.69
CA PHE A 132 -1.32 5.56 -9.03
C PHE A 132 0.16 5.61 -8.65
N SER A 133 0.75 6.80 -8.74
CA SER A 133 2.04 7.11 -8.15
C SER A 133 2.00 8.54 -7.62
N THR A 134 2.51 8.75 -6.40
CA THR A 134 2.81 10.09 -5.93
C THR A 134 3.82 10.76 -6.86
N LYS A 135 3.65 12.07 -7.06
CA LYS A 135 4.65 12.93 -7.71
C LYS A 135 5.75 13.32 -6.74
#